data_AF-A0A7V6NLL1-F1
#
_entry.id   AF-A0A7V6NLL1-F1
#
_cell.length_a   1.000
_cell.length_b   1.000
_cell.length_c   1.000
_cell.angle_alpha   90.00
_cell.angle_beta   90.00
_cell.angle_gamma   90.00
#
_symmetry.space_group_name_H-M   'P 1'
#
loop_
_entity.id
_entity.type
_entity.pdbx_description
1 polymer ?
#
loop_
_entity_poly.entity_id
_entity_poly.type
_entity_poly.pdbx_seq_one_letter_code
_entity_poly.pdbx_strand_id
1 'polypeptide(L)' 'MALTEEEKICPICGKPNNCQHGEEKCWCQDVVVPKHVLDMVPDDKKGKVCICKSCIEKYSNM' A
#
# COMPACT_ATOMS: atom_id res chain seq x y z
N MET A 1 5.95 13.42 -12.67
CA MET A 1 5.44 12.14 -13.22
C MET A 1 4.18 11.83 -12.44
N ALA A 2 3.03 11.79 -13.11
CA ALA A 2 1.76 11.46 -12.46
C ALA A 2 1.69 9.94 -12.27
N LEU A 3 1.30 9.49 -11.08
CA LEU A 3 1.04 8.07 -10.80
C LEU A 3 -0.03 7.55 -11.76
N THR A 4 0.26 6.44 -12.42
CA THR A 4 -0.68 5.68 -13.26
C THR A 4 -1.80 5.09 -12.41
N GLU A 5 -2.96 4.82 -13.01
CA GLU A 5 -4.12 4.26 -12.26
C GLU A 5 -3.79 2.93 -11.57
N GLU A 6 -2.86 2.14 -12.11
CA GLU A 6 -2.39 0.88 -11.54
C GLU A 6 -1.60 1.08 -10.23
N GLU A 7 -0.92 2.22 -10.07
CA GLU A 7 -0.19 2.58 -8.84
C GLU A 7 -1.12 3.04 -7.70
N LYS A 8 -2.41 3.28 -8.02
CA LYS A 8 -3.46 3.60 -7.04
C LYS A 8 -4.22 2.36 -6.57
N ILE A 9 -3.88 1.17 -7.05
CA ILE A 9 -4.58 -0.08 -6.68
C ILE A 9 -3.73 -0.90 -5.71
N CYS A 10 -4.32 -1.28 -4.57
CA CYS A 10 -3.67 -2.13 -3.60
C CYS A 10 -3.29 -3.49 -4.23
N PRO A 11 -2.02 -3.90 -4.17
CA PRO A 11 -1.56 -5.14 -4.79
C PRO A 11 -2.09 -6.40 -4.09
N ILE A 12 -2.61 -6.27 -2.88
CA ILE A 12 -3.11 -7.40 -2.08
C ILE A 12 -4.61 -7.64 -2.33
N CYS A 13 -5.43 -6.59 -2.40
CA CYS A 13 -6.89 -6.72 -2.50
C CYS A 13 -7.50 -6.19 -3.80
N GLY A 14 -6.71 -5.58 -4.68
CA GLY A 14 -7.19 -5.05 -5.97
C GLY A 14 -8.12 -3.82 -5.85
N LYS A 15 -8.28 -3.26 -4.64
CA LYS A 15 -9.08 -2.05 -4.39
C LYS A 15 -8.21 -0.80 -4.38
N PRO A 16 -8.77 0.42 -4.52
CA PRO A 16 -8.01 1.66 -4.37
C PRO A 16 -7.21 1.69 -3.06
N ASN A 17 -5.92 2.00 -3.15
CA ASN A 17 -5.02 2.07 -2.00
C ASN A 17 -5.21 3.34 -1.17
N ASN A 18 -5.86 4.37 -1.75
CA ASN A 18 -6.01 5.70 -1.16
C ASN A 18 -4.68 6.23 -0.59
N CYS A 19 -3.59 5.96 -1.31
CA CYS A 19 -2.28 6.49 -0.99
C CYS A 19 -2.23 7.94 -1.46
N GLN A 20 -2.05 8.87 -0.53
CA GLN A 20 -1.87 10.30 -0.81
C GLN A 20 -0.38 10.62 -0.99
N HIS A 21 0.36 9.73 -1.66
CA HIS A 21 1.77 9.94 -1.95
C HIS A 21 1.90 11.15 -2.90
N GLY A 22 2.51 12.23 -2.42
CA GLY A 22 2.60 13.50 -3.13
C GLY A 22 1.80 14.64 -2.49
N GLU A 23 0.94 14.35 -1.51
CA GLU A 23 0.40 15.34 -0.57
C GLU A 23 1.28 15.42 0.69
N GLU A 24 1.10 16.46 1.51
CA GLU A 24 1.99 16.80 2.64
C GLU A 24 2.21 15.64 3.64
N LYS A 25 1.21 14.76 3.82
CA LYS A 25 1.30 13.54 4.62
C LYS A 25 0.36 12.45 4.11
N CYS A 26 0.86 11.21 4.05
CA CYS A 26 0.02 10.03 3.85
C CYS A 26 -0.03 9.21 5.14
N TRP A 27 -1.21 8.66 5.47
CA TRP A 27 -1.44 7.79 6.64
C TRP A 27 -0.46 6.60 6.73
N CYS A 28 0.14 6.18 5.62
CA CYS A 28 1.08 5.07 5.60
C CYS A 28 2.41 5.39 6.31
N GLN A 29 2.71 6.68 6.55
CA GLN A 29 3.87 7.13 7.31
C GLN A 29 3.71 6.94 8.83
N ASP A 30 2.46 6.92 9.30
CA ASP A 30 2.13 6.78 10.73
C ASP A 30 1.86 5.33 11.16
N VAL A 31 2.00 4.35 10.23
CA VAL A 31 1.76 2.94 10.51
C VAL A 31 3.00 2.10 10.26
N VAL A 32 3.21 1.10 11.12
CA VAL A 32 4.25 0.09 10.90
C VAL A 32 3.67 -0.99 10.01
N VAL A 33 4.23 -1.15 8.81
CA VAL A 33 3.87 -2.24 7.90
C VAL A 33 4.70 -3.48 8.28
N PRO A 34 4.07 -4.59 8.71
CA PRO A 34 4.80 -5.79 9.04
C PRO A 34 5.47 -6.41 7.82
N LYS A 35 6.60 -7.09 8.02
CA LYS A 35 7.35 -7.71 6.92
C LYS A 35 6.53 -8.74 6.14
N HIS A 36 5.72 -9.56 6.81
CA HIS A 36 4.86 -10.55 6.14
C HIS A 36 3.83 -9.91 5.20
N VAL A 37 3.41 -8.67 5.47
CA VAL A 37 2.51 -7.93 4.59
C VAL A 37 3.23 -7.47 3.33
N LEU A 38 4.50 -7.08 3.46
CA LEU A 38 5.36 -6.77 2.30
C LEU A 38 5.68 -8.02 1.48
N ASP A 39 5.85 -9.18 2.12
CA ASP A 39 6.08 -10.45 1.43
C ASP A 39 4.86 -10.94 0.64
N MET A 40 3.64 -10.51 0.97
CA MET A 40 2.44 -10.77 0.17
C MET A 40 2.35 -9.94 -1.11
N VAL A 41 3.13 -8.85 -1.22
CA VAL A 41 3.14 -8.02 -2.42
C VAL A 41 3.94 -8.74 -3.51
N PRO A 42 3.44 -8.84 -4.77
CA PRO A 42 4.22 -9.38 -5.88
C PRO A 42 5.50 -8.59 -6.11
N ASP A 43 6.63 -9.24 -6.43
CA ASP A 43 7.93 -8.58 -6.59
C ASP A 43 7.93 -7.46 -7.64
N ASP A 44 7.14 -7.60 -8.71
CA ASP A 44 6.98 -6.54 -9.72
C ASP A 44 6.29 -5.27 -9.18
N LYS A 45 5.52 -5.39 -8.09
CA LYS A 45 4.79 -4.29 -7.45
C LYS A 45 5.45 -3.79 -6.16
N LYS A 46 6.42 -4.52 -5.60
CA LYS A 46 7.16 -4.12 -4.40
C LYS A 46 7.91 -2.81 -4.66
N GLY A 47 7.72 -1.84 -3.76
CA GLY A 47 8.33 -0.51 -3.87
C GLY A 47 7.76 0.38 -4.97
N LYS A 48 6.80 -0.11 -5.78
CA LYS A 48 6.14 0.67 -6.83
C LYS A 48 4.71 1.08 -6.45
N VAL A 49 4.00 0.24 -5.70
CA VAL A 49 2.56 0.42 -5.42
C VAL A 49 2.28 0.37 -3.91
N CYS A 50 1.52 1.34 -3.39
CA CYS A 50 1.15 1.35 -1.97
C CYS A 50 0.10 0.27 -1.64
N ILE A 51 0.22 -0.30 -0.44
CA ILE A 51 -0.78 -1.19 0.16
C ILE A 51 -1.86 -0.33 0.83
N CYS A 52 -3.14 -0.73 0.77
CA CYS A 52 -4.22 0.03 1.41
C CYS A 52 -4.23 -0.15 2.94
N LYS A 53 -4.74 0.85 3.66
CA LYS A 53 -4.83 0.84 5.12
C LYS A 53 -5.59 -0.39 5.64
N SER A 54 -6.71 -0.73 5.01
CA SER A 54 -7.51 -1.90 5.39
C SER A 54 -6.75 -3.22 5.27
N CYS A 55 -5.85 -3.37 4.29
CA CYS A 55 -5.01 -4.56 4.19
C CYS A 55 -3.98 -4.57 5.31
N ILE A 56 -3.27 -3.47 5.55
CA ILE A 56 -2.29 -3.38 6.63
C ILE A 56 -2.97 -3.69 7.97
N GLU A 57 -4.07 -3.04 8.30
CA GLU A 57 -4.81 -3.28 9.56
C GLU A 57 -5.29 -4.73 9.67
N LYS A 58 -5.81 -5.31 8.58
CA LYS A 58 -6.27 -6.70 8.56
C LYS A 58 -5.16 -7.70 8.85
N TYR A 59 -3.96 -7.47 8.32
CA TYR A 59 -2.83 -8.39 8.48
C TYR A 59 -1.89 -8.05 9.65
N SER A 60 -1.99 -6.85 10.22
CA SER A 60 -1.28 -6.46 11.45
C SER A 60 -1.98 -6.93 12.72
N ASN A 61 -3.29 -7.17 12.67
CA ASN A 61 -4.10 -7.66 13.79
C ASN A 61 -4.37 -9.17 13.75
N MET A 62 -3.64 -9.92 12.90
CA MET A 62 -3.59 -11.39 12.90
C MET A 62 -2.39 -11.88 13.70
#